data_AF-A0A7V5V5B4-F1
#
_entry.id   AF-A0A7V5V5B4-F1
#
_cell.length_a   1.000
_cell.length_b   1.000
_cell.length_c   1.000
_cell.angle_alpha   90.00
_cell.angle_beta   90.00
_cell.angle_gamma   90.00
#
_symmetry.space_group_name_H-M   'P 1'
#
loop_
_entity.id
_entity.type
_entity.pdbx_description
1 polymer ?
#
loop_
_entity_poly.entity_id
_entity_poly.type
_entity_poly.pdbx_seq_one_letter_code
_entity_poly.pdbx_strand_id
1 'polypeptide(L)' 'MARLGSQAKAGFYPTPDAVCELLKAKINFMDGARLLDPCCGKGKTLSRLQTAHQI' A
#
# COMPACT_ATOMS: atom_id res chain seq x y z
N MET A 1 -22.13 10.12 1.56
CA MET A 1 -21.30 11.22 1.02
C MET A 1 -19.89 10.74 0.65
N ALA A 2 -19.77 9.78 -0.28
CA ALA A 2 -18.47 9.31 -0.79
C ALA A 2 -18.27 9.62 -2.29
N ARG A 3 -19.34 10.00 -3.00
CA ARG A 3 -19.36 10.16 -4.46
C ARG A 3 -18.57 11.37 -4.96
N LEU A 4 -18.72 12.54 -4.35
CA LEU A 4 -17.95 13.75 -4.73
C LEU A 4 -16.44 13.56 -4.46
N GLY A 5 -16.09 13.02 -3.29
CA GLY A 5 -14.68 12.70 -2.97
C GLY A 5 -14.08 11.61 -3.87
N SER A 6 -14.91 10.71 -4.39
CA SER A 6 -14.51 9.71 -5.38
C SER A 6 -14.22 10.29 -6.75
N GLN A 7 -15.12 11.17 -7.21
CA GLN A 7 -14.96 11.90 -8.46
C GLN A 7 -13.72 12.79 -8.43
N ALA A 8 -13.50 13.52 -7.32
CA ALA A 8 -12.32 14.36 -7.13
C ALA A 8 -11.00 13.58 -7.20
N LYS A 9 -11.02 12.30 -6.81
CA LYS A 9 -9.86 11.41 -6.84
C LYS A 9 -9.74 10.62 -8.16
N ALA A 10 -10.66 10.82 -9.10
CA ALA A 10 -10.73 10.08 -10.37
C ALA A 10 -10.64 8.55 -10.19
N GLY A 11 -11.22 8.03 -9.11
CA GLY A 11 -11.15 6.59 -8.78
C GLY A 11 -9.81 6.10 -8.23
N PHE A 12 -8.82 6.97 -8.03
CA PHE A 12 -7.51 6.60 -7.48
C PHE A 12 -7.32 7.09 -6.04
N TYR A 13 -7.20 6.14 -5.11
CA TYR A 13 -7.06 6.40 -3.69
C TYR A 13 -5.73 5.84 -3.20
N PRO A 14 -4.63 6.60 -3.30
CA PRO A 14 -3.35 6.12 -2.80
C PRO A 14 -3.42 5.96 -1.28
N THR A 15 -2.83 4.89 -0.77
CA THR A 15 -2.53 4.78 0.66
C THR A 15 -1.63 5.96 1.05
N PRO A 16 -1.99 6.77 2.05
CA PRO A 16 -1.13 7.87 2.50
C PRO A 16 0.22 7.37 3.00
N ASP A 17 1.27 8.17 2.82
CA ASP A 17 2.64 7.78 3.14
C ASP A 17 2.81 7.37 4.61
N ALA A 18 2.23 8.13 5.55
CA ALA A 18 2.26 7.80 6.97
C ALA A 18 1.61 6.43 7.29
N VAL A 19 0.60 6.03 6.51
CA VAL A 19 -0.04 4.72 6.67
C VAL A 19 0.84 3.63 6.09
N CYS A 20 1.54 3.87 4.97
CA CYS A 20 2.53 2.92 4.45
C CYS A 20 3.66 2.64 5.47
N GLU A 21 4.14 3.66 6.17
CA GLU A 21 5.17 3.48 7.21
C GLU A 21 4.63 2.72 8.42
N LEU A 22 3.37 2.98 8.81
CA LEU A 22 2.71 2.18 9.85
C LEU A 22 2.60 0.70 9.44
N LEU A 23 2.24 0.40 8.19
CA LEU A 23 2.15 -0.97 7.69
C LEU A 23 3.50 -1.69 7.74
N LYS A 24 4.59 -1.02 7.33
CA LYS A 24 5.95 -1.56 7.44
C LYS A 24 6.32 -1.90 8.89
N ALA A 25 5.96 -1.05 9.84
CA ALA A 25 6.27 -1.26 11.26
C ALA A 25 5.40 -2.34 11.93
N LYS A 26 4.32 -2.80 11.27
CA LYS A 26 3.33 -3.72 11.87
C LYS A 26 3.28 -5.08 11.20
N ILE A 27 3.67 -5.17 9.93
CA ILE A 27 3.61 -6.41 9.17
C ILE A 27 5.02 -6.95 9.00
N ASN A 28 5.28 -8.08 9.66
CA ASN A 28 6.49 -8.86 9.43
C ASN A 28 6.21 -9.89 8.35
N PHE A 29 7.07 -9.95 7.34
CA PHE A 29 7.00 -10.98 6.32
C PHE A 29 8.10 -12.01 6.57
N MET A 30 7.80 -13.27 6.28
CA MET A 30 8.81 -14.32 6.28
C MET A 30 9.72 -14.16 5.06
N ASP A 31 10.97 -14.59 5.16
CA ASP A 31 11.83 -14.63 3.98
C ASP A 31 11.23 -15.53 2.88
N GLY A 32 11.33 -15.06 1.64
CA GLY A 32 10.68 -15.69 0.49
C GLY A 32 9.15 -15.56 0.42
N ALA A 33 8.51 -14.80 1.31
CA ALA A 33 7.06 -14.57 1.25
C ALA A 33 6.65 -13.85 -0.05
N ARG A 34 5.49 -14.24 -0.60
CA ARG A 34 4.89 -13.58 -1.77
C ARG A 34 3.77 -12.67 -1.33
N LEU A 35 3.86 -11.40 -1.69
CA LEU A 35 2.83 -10.41 -1.38
C LEU A 35 1.88 -10.23 -2.57
N LEU A 36 0.58 -10.13 -2.30
CA LEU A 36 -0.46 -9.86 -3.29
C LEU A 36 -1.39 -8.76 -2.76
N ASP A 37 -1.61 -7.72 -3.55
CA ASP A 37 -2.63 -6.70 -3.33
C ASP A 37 -3.56 -6.67 -4.55
N PRO A 38 -4.79 -7.21 -4.44
CA PRO A 38 -5.71 -7.33 -5.57
C PRO A 38 -6.28 -5.97 -6.03
N CYS A 39 -6.05 -4.89 -5.26
CA CYS A 39 -6.52 -3.54 -5.57
C CYS A 39 -5.38 -2.51 -5.46
N CYS A 40 -4.19 -2.88 -5.92
CA CYS A 40 -2.96 -2.10 -5.68
C CYS A 40 -2.90 -0.73 -6.39
N GLY A 41 -3.84 -0.43 -7.28
CA GLY A 41 -3.81 0.78 -8.11
C GLY A 41 -2.51 0.87 -8.92
N LYS A 42 -1.61 1.78 -8.52
CA LYS A 42 -0.27 1.94 -9.13
C LYS A 42 0.84 1.13 -8.43
N GLY A 43 0.49 0.24 -7.51
CA GLY A 43 1.44 -0.62 -6.79
C GLY A 43 2.28 0.06 -5.70
N LYS A 44 2.07 1.36 -5.42
CA LYS A 44 2.94 2.16 -4.53
C LYS A 44 3.13 1.56 -3.13
N THR A 45 2.06 1.06 -2.52
CA THR A 45 2.10 0.46 -1.19
C THR A 45 2.89 -0.85 -1.20
N LEU A 46 2.63 -1.71 -2.19
CA LEU A 46 3.32 -2.99 -2.34
C LEU A 46 4.82 -2.81 -2.58
N SER A 47 5.21 -1.87 -3.46
CA SER A 47 6.62 -1.54 -3.72
C SER A 47 7.34 -1.03 -2.47
N ARG A 48 6.65 -0.26 -1.62
CA ARG A 48 7.22 0.21 -0.34
C ARG A 48 7.41 -0.92 0.66
N LEU A 49 6.50 -1.91 0.69
CA LEU A 49 6.60 -3.06 1.58
C LEU A 49 7.68 -4.05 1.14
N GLN A 50 7.94 -4.18 -0.17
CA GLN A 50 8.96 -5.08 -0.72
C GLN A 50 10.38 -4.76 -0.21
N THR A 51 10.72 -3.49 0.02
CA THR A 51 12.07 -3.07 0.45
C THR A 51 12.35 -3.34 1.94
N ALA A 52 11.36 -3.79 2.72
CA ALA A 52 11.53 -4.06 4.15
C ALA A 52 12.40 -5.32 4.46
N HIS A 53 12.95 -5.97 3.43
CA HIS A 53 13.84 -7.13 3.53
C HIS A 53 15.25 -6.85 3.01
N GLN A 54 15.91 -5.81 3.53
CA GLN A 54 17.37 -5.78 3.54
C GLN A 54 17.80 -6.00 4.99
N ILE A 55 18.21 -7.25 5.27
CA ILE A 55 19.04 -7.56 6.44
C ILE A 55 20.40 -6.91 6.22
#